data_AF-A0A2S8PSG1-F1
#
_entry.id   AF-A0A2S8PSG1-F1
#
_cell.length_a   1.000
_cell.length_b   1.000
_cell.length_c   1.000
_cell.angle_alpha   90.00
_cell.angle_beta   90.00
_cell.angle_gamma   90.00
#
_symmetry.space_group_name_H-M   'P 1'
#
loop_
_entity.id
_entity.type
_entity.pdbx_description
1 polymer ?
#
loop_
_entity_poly.entity_id
_entity_poly.type
_entity_poly.pdbx_seq_one_letter_code
_entity_poly.pdbx_strand_id
1 'polypeptide(L)'
;SAVHELRAFKLDLLDRVLQRKVVIGLSPTFINHMVNELEEYERILAELLKGNPVPRYHPLHHDLLWLPDAAFHSASIASDLDGVERRLIQRSKEFEQHFNEFYLKALELVGYLRTLRTTYPAVKKFHSDVDLEMSAFMNFLLEVEELDISAELLSRLNRLVPDHMFREECYYLQKLSQFGEVPRPDCDPAKPRVE
;
A
#
# COMPACT_ATOMS: atom_id res chain seq x y z
N SER A 1 -19.50 2.62 -15.47
CA SER A 1 -19.57 1.86 -14.21
C SER A 1 -18.89 2.72 -13.16
N ALA A 2 -19.29 2.62 -11.90
CA ALA A 2 -18.74 3.47 -10.84
C ALA A 2 -17.21 3.44 -10.76
N VAL A 3 -16.58 2.29 -11.04
CA VAL A 3 -15.11 2.13 -11.10
C VAL A 3 -14.48 2.98 -12.20
N HIS A 4 -14.98 2.90 -13.44
CA HIS A 4 -14.44 3.71 -14.54
C HIS A 4 -14.67 5.21 -14.32
N GLU A 5 -15.81 5.60 -13.76
CA GLU A 5 -16.12 6.99 -13.44
C GLU A 5 -15.18 7.53 -12.36
N LEU A 6 -14.91 6.74 -11.30
CA LEU A 6 -13.96 7.11 -10.26
C LEU A 6 -12.52 7.19 -10.80
N ARG A 7 -12.12 6.29 -11.70
CA ARG A 7 -10.79 6.31 -12.34
C ARG A 7 -10.63 7.55 -13.20
N ALA A 8 -11.62 7.86 -14.04
CA ALA A 8 -11.62 9.06 -14.87
C ALA A 8 -11.55 10.34 -14.01
N PHE A 9 -12.29 10.38 -12.89
CA PHE A 9 -12.22 11.47 -11.94
C PHE A 9 -10.83 11.63 -11.31
N LYS A 10 -10.24 10.56 -10.78
CA LYS A 10 -8.89 10.61 -10.17
C LYS A 10 -7.83 11.07 -11.18
N LEU A 11 -7.91 10.62 -12.43
CA LEU A 11 -7.00 11.04 -13.51
C LEU A 11 -7.18 12.51 -13.92
N ASP A 12 -8.42 12.99 -14.08
CA ASP A 12 -8.70 14.41 -14.35
C ASP A 12 -8.23 15.29 -13.18
N LEU A 13 -8.44 14.84 -11.93
CA LEU A 13 -7.93 15.54 -10.75
C LEU A 13 -6.40 15.61 -10.76
N LEU A 14 -5.71 14.50 -11.05
CA LEU A 14 -4.25 14.46 -11.16
C LEU A 14 -3.74 15.43 -12.23
N ASP A 15 -4.33 15.44 -13.43
CA ASP A 15 -3.97 16.37 -14.50
C ASP A 15 -4.10 17.83 -14.06
N ARG A 16 -5.23 18.17 -13.41
CA ARG A 16 -5.47 19.53 -12.90
C ARG A 16 -4.48 19.92 -11.81
N VAL A 17 -4.13 19.01 -10.90
CA VAL A 17 -3.14 19.28 -9.85
C VAL A 17 -1.76 19.52 -10.48
N LEU A 18 -1.33 18.69 -11.45
CA LEU A 18 -0.05 18.85 -12.15
C LEU A 18 0.05 20.17 -12.93
N GLN A 19 -1.08 20.64 -13.47
CA GLN A 19 -1.17 21.93 -14.15
C GLN A 19 -1.49 23.12 -13.21
N ARG A 20 -1.55 22.89 -11.89
CA ARG A 20 -1.90 23.89 -10.86
C ARG A 20 -3.25 24.57 -11.08
N LYS A 21 -4.20 23.86 -11.69
CA LYS A 21 -5.59 24.29 -11.91
C LYS A 21 -6.50 24.06 -10.71
N VAL A 22 -6.05 23.24 -9.75
CA VAL A 22 -6.75 22.94 -8.50
C VAL A 22 -5.75 22.93 -7.35
N VAL A 23 -6.17 23.41 -6.18
CA VAL A 23 -5.41 23.38 -4.92
C VAL A 23 -6.13 22.46 -3.94
N ILE A 24 -5.47 21.40 -3.51
CA ILE A 24 -5.96 20.42 -2.53
C ILE A 24 -4.81 19.96 -1.63
N GLY A 25 -5.14 19.32 -0.50
CA GLY A 25 -4.16 18.79 0.44
C GLY A 25 -3.48 17.48 0.03
N LEU A 26 -3.87 16.87 -1.10
CA LEU A 26 -3.26 15.63 -1.61
C LEU A 26 -2.16 15.95 -2.62
N SER A 27 -1.02 15.27 -2.48
CA SER A 27 0.08 15.36 -3.45
C SER A 27 -0.27 14.58 -4.74
N PRO A 28 0.37 14.91 -5.89
CA PRO A 28 0.14 14.19 -7.14
C PRO A 28 0.39 12.68 -7.01
N THR A 29 1.44 12.28 -6.29
CA THR A 29 1.77 10.87 -6.06
C THR A 29 0.68 10.18 -5.24
N PHE A 30 0.08 10.84 -4.24
CA PHE A 30 -1.06 10.28 -3.51
C PHE A 30 -2.20 9.89 -4.45
N ILE A 31 -2.58 10.79 -5.37
CA ILE A 31 -3.64 10.51 -6.35
C ILE A 31 -3.21 9.40 -7.31
N ASN A 32 -1.93 9.35 -7.70
CA ASN A 32 -1.42 8.30 -8.57
C ASN A 32 -1.51 6.90 -7.92
N HIS A 33 -1.18 6.77 -6.64
CA HIS A 33 -1.32 5.52 -5.88
C HIS A 33 -2.78 5.06 -5.81
N MET A 34 -3.67 6.00 -5.47
CA MET A 34 -5.11 5.79 -5.54
C MET A 34 -5.63 5.34 -6.92
N VAL A 35 -4.94 5.68 -8.01
CA VAL A 35 -5.26 5.18 -9.37
C VAL A 35 -4.74 3.76 -9.54
N ASN A 36 -3.52 3.45 -9.08
CA ASN A 36 -2.95 2.11 -9.14
C ASN A 36 -3.84 1.07 -8.42
N GLU A 37 -4.28 1.38 -7.19
CA GLU A 37 -5.22 0.55 -6.42
C GLU A 37 -6.51 0.27 -7.19
N LEU A 38 -7.08 1.33 -7.80
CA LEU A 38 -8.34 1.25 -8.51
C LEU A 38 -8.21 0.44 -9.80
N GLU A 39 -7.08 0.54 -10.50
CA GLU A 39 -6.80 -0.28 -11.67
C GLU A 39 -6.65 -1.77 -11.30
N GLU A 40 -6.10 -2.09 -10.13
CA GLU A 40 -6.08 -3.48 -9.66
C GLU A 40 -7.49 -3.99 -9.39
N TYR A 41 -8.36 -3.18 -8.78
CA TYR A 41 -9.77 -3.54 -8.60
C TYR A 41 -10.50 -3.68 -9.95
N GLU A 42 -10.24 -2.81 -10.91
CA GLU A 42 -10.81 -2.88 -12.27
C GLU A 42 -10.44 -4.20 -12.97
N ARG A 43 -9.19 -4.67 -12.84
CA ARG A 43 -8.76 -5.98 -13.36
C ARG A 43 -9.51 -7.13 -12.72
N ILE A 44 -9.69 -7.10 -11.39
CA ILE A 44 -10.45 -8.13 -10.66
C ILE A 44 -11.91 -8.12 -11.10
N LEU A 45 -12.53 -6.95 -11.16
CA LEU A 45 -13.93 -6.78 -11.52
C LEU A 45 -14.19 -7.23 -12.96
N ALA A 46 -13.28 -6.94 -13.89
CA ALA A 46 -13.40 -7.37 -15.29
C ALA A 46 -13.49 -8.89 -15.44
N GLU A 47 -12.75 -9.66 -14.63
CA GLU A 47 -12.83 -11.13 -14.64
C GLU A 47 -14.10 -11.64 -13.96
N LEU A 48 -14.48 -11.06 -12.81
CA LEU A 48 -15.72 -11.42 -12.12
C LEU A 48 -16.96 -11.18 -12.99
N LEU A 49 -16.99 -10.08 -13.76
CA LEU A 49 -18.10 -9.77 -14.67
C LEU A 49 -18.20 -10.74 -15.86
N LYS A 50 -17.10 -11.41 -16.23
CA LYS A 50 -17.11 -12.50 -17.22
C LYS A 50 -17.55 -13.84 -16.61
N GLY A 51 -17.78 -13.90 -15.30
CA GLY A 51 -18.06 -15.12 -14.54
C GLY A 51 -16.80 -15.92 -14.17
N ASN A 52 -15.60 -15.33 -14.36
CA ASN A 52 -14.34 -15.96 -13.96
C ASN A 52 -14.06 -15.71 -12.47
N PRO A 53 -13.27 -16.58 -11.80
CA PRO A 53 -12.83 -16.32 -10.43
C PRO A 53 -11.87 -15.12 -10.36
N VAL A 54 -11.63 -14.60 -9.15
CA VAL A 54 -10.61 -13.57 -8.92
C VAL A 54 -9.27 -14.02 -9.51
N PRO A 55 -8.63 -13.22 -10.38
CA PRO A 55 -7.39 -13.59 -11.02
C PRO A 55 -6.28 -13.80 -9.99
N ARG A 56 -5.44 -14.81 -10.24
CA ARG A 56 -4.25 -15.11 -9.42
C ARG A 56 -3.01 -14.66 -10.18
N TYR A 57 -2.39 -13.59 -9.69
CA TYR A 57 -1.13 -13.08 -10.24
C TYR A 57 0.06 -13.67 -9.50
N HIS A 58 1.23 -13.66 -10.14
CA HIS A 58 2.47 -14.03 -9.47
C HIS A 58 2.69 -13.14 -8.23
N PRO A 59 3.24 -13.62 -7.09
CA PRO A 59 3.50 -12.79 -5.90
C PRO A 59 4.19 -11.44 -6.20
N LEU A 60 5.26 -11.46 -7.01
CA LEU A 60 5.93 -10.24 -7.51
C LEU A 60 5.05 -9.21 -8.22
N HIS A 61 3.88 -9.56 -8.75
CA HIS A 61 2.90 -8.57 -9.24
C HIS A 61 2.38 -7.70 -8.10
N HIS A 62 2.06 -8.33 -6.96
CA HIS A 62 1.61 -7.64 -5.76
C HIS A 62 2.72 -6.79 -5.16
N ASP A 63 3.96 -7.30 -5.15
CA ASP A 63 5.11 -6.54 -4.66
C ASP A 63 5.34 -5.24 -5.45
N LEU A 64 5.16 -5.27 -6.78
CA LEU A 64 5.30 -4.08 -7.62
C LEU A 64 4.20 -3.03 -7.42
N LEU A 65 3.05 -3.43 -6.84
CA LEU A 65 1.94 -2.53 -6.54
C LEU A 65 2.03 -2.01 -5.10
N TRP A 66 2.18 -2.90 -4.13
CA TRP A 66 1.98 -2.59 -2.71
C TRP A 66 3.24 -2.14 -1.98
N LEU A 67 4.45 -2.50 -2.42
CA LEU A 67 5.67 -1.95 -1.82
C LEU A 67 5.84 -0.44 -2.03
N PRO A 68 5.70 0.12 -3.25
CA PRO A 68 5.77 1.56 -3.39
C PRO A 68 4.60 2.25 -2.67
N ASP A 69 3.46 1.56 -2.54
CA ASP A 69 2.30 2.04 -1.79
C ASP A 69 2.59 2.20 -0.29
N ALA A 70 3.05 1.15 0.36
CA ALA A 70 3.50 1.18 1.75
C ALA A 70 4.62 2.21 2.00
N ALA A 71 5.55 2.36 1.04
CA ALA A 71 6.58 3.40 1.09
C ALA A 71 5.94 4.80 1.11
N PHE A 72 4.95 5.02 0.26
CA PHE A 72 4.25 6.30 0.16
C PHE A 72 3.31 6.56 1.36
N HIS A 73 2.69 5.52 1.93
CA HIS A 73 1.96 5.60 3.21
C HIS A 73 2.87 6.10 4.32
N SER A 74 4.06 5.49 4.43
CA SER A 74 5.09 5.88 5.38
C SER A 74 5.57 7.33 5.16
N ALA A 75 5.77 7.76 3.91
CA ALA A 75 6.14 9.14 3.59
C ALA A 75 5.03 10.15 3.93
N SER A 76 3.76 9.78 3.69
CA SER A 76 2.59 10.61 3.95
C SER A 76 2.39 10.83 5.44
N ILE A 77 2.48 9.78 6.26
CA ILE A 77 2.47 9.90 7.72
C ILE A 77 3.57 10.86 8.18
N ALA A 78 4.81 10.67 7.73
CA ALA A 78 5.93 11.54 8.09
C ALA A 78 5.69 13.03 7.76
N SER A 79 4.94 13.30 6.69
CA SER A 79 4.66 14.66 6.18
C SER A 79 3.47 15.34 6.86
N ASP A 80 2.54 14.56 7.40
CA ASP A 80 1.36 15.06 8.09
C ASP A 80 1.53 15.16 9.62
N LEU A 81 2.53 14.51 10.19
CA LEU A 81 2.95 14.71 11.59
C LEU A 81 3.48 16.13 11.82
N ASP A 82 3.20 16.68 13.01
CA ASP A 82 3.76 17.97 13.42
C ASP A 82 5.28 17.89 13.51
N GLY A 83 5.97 19.00 13.22
CA GLY A 83 7.42 19.08 13.27
C GLY A 83 8.02 18.73 14.64
N VAL A 84 7.25 18.73 15.74
CA VAL A 84 7.72 18.29 17.05
C VAL A 84 7.68 16.77 17.26
N GLU A 85 6.95 16.02 16.44
CA GLU A 85 6.82 14.54 16.50
C GLU A 85 8.04 13.82 15.90
N ARG A 86 9.24 14.30 16.24
CA ARG A 86 10.52 13.93 15.60
C ARG A 86 10.77 12.42 15.58
N ARG A 87 10.37 11.71 16.65
CA ARG A 87 10.58 10.26 16.77
C ARG A 87 9.66 9.48 15.84
N LEU A 88 8.38 9.85 15.74
CA LEU A 88 7.42 9.22 14.84
C LEU A 88 7.77 9.52 13.38
N ILE A 89 8.17 10.77 13.08
CA ILE A 89 8.66 11.15 11.74
C ILE A 89 9.86 10.29 11.33
N GLN A 90 10.83 10.09 12.24
CA GLN A 90 12.02 9.30 11.94
C GLN A 90 11.67 7.83 11.66
N ARG A 91 10.83 7.20 12.49
CA ARG A 91 10.36 5.82 12.27
C ARG A 91 9.61 5.67 10.94
N SER A 92 8.74 6.62 10.63
CA SER A 92 8.00 6.63 9.37
C SER A 92 8.93 6.72 8.15
N LYS A 93 10.01 7.51 8.22
CA LYS A 93 11.02 7.58 7.17
C LYS A 93 11.88 6.32 7.04
N GLU A 94 12.10 5.60 8.14
CA GLU A 94 12.78 4.30 8.11
C GLU A 94 11.93 3.26 7.36
N PHE A 95 10.62 3.19 7.63
CA PHE A 95 9.70 2.35 6.85
C PHE A 95 9.67 2.74 5.37
N GLU A 96 9.59 4.04 5.06
CA GLU A 96 9.67 4.53 3.68
C GLU A 96 10.95 4.03 2.98
N GLN A 97 12.10 4.13 3.65
CA GLN A 97 13.37 3.64 3.12
C GLN A 97 13.32 2.13 2.86
N HIS A 98 12.89 1.34 3.85
CA HIS A 98 12.86 -0.12 3.72
C HIS A 98 11.96 -0.58 2.57
N PHE A 99 10.76 0.00 2.43
CA PHE A 99 9.84 -0.36 1.35
C PHE A 99 10.35 0.06 -0.03
N ASN A 100 11.02 1.21 -0.14
CA ASN A 100 11.71 1.60 -1.37
C ASN A 100 12.82 0.61 -1.75
N GLU A 101 13.62 0.17 -0.79
CA GLU A 101 14.68 -0.83 -1.00
C GLU A 101 14.09 -2.19 -1.42
N PHE A 102 12.98 -2.62 -0.81
CA PHE A 102 12.26 -3.82 -1.23
C PHE A 102 11.69 -3.70 -2.64
N TYR A 103 11.12 -2.54 -2.99
CA TYR A 103 10.60 -2.31 -4.34
C TYR A 103 11.71 -2.44 -5.40
N LEU A 104 12.88 -1.83 -5.16
CA LEU A 104 14.04 -1.98 -6.05
C LEU A 104 14.47 -3.44 -6.21
N LYS A 105 14.48 -4.21 -5.11
CA LYS A 105 14.77 -5.65 -5.15
C LYS A 105 13.70 -6.43 -5.93
N ALA A 106 12.41 -6.08 -5.79
CA ALA A 106 11.31 -6.72 -6.51
C ALA A 106 11.45 -6.54 -8.03
N LEU A 107 11.86 -5.35 -8.50
CA LEU A 107 12.11 -5.09 -9.92
C LEU A 107 13.14 -6.06 -10.52
N GLU A 108 14.24 -6.30 -9.80
CA GLU A 108 15.28 -7.26 -10.24
C GLU A 108 14.78 -8.70 -10.20
N LEU A 109 14.04 -9.09 -9.15
CA LEU A 109 13.45 -10.42 -9.03
C LEU A 109 12.46 -10.73 -10.16
N VAL A 110 11.64 -9.74 -10.57
CA VAL A 110 10.78 -9.85 -11.77
C VAL A 110 11.64 -10.07 -13.01
N GLY A 111 12.75 -9.34 -13.13
CA GLY A 111 13.73 -9.52 -14.20
C GLY A 111 14.29 -10.94 -14.28
N TYR A 112 14.46 -11.63 -13.15
CA TYR A 112 14.97 -13.01 -13.09
C TYR A 112 13.97 -14.04 -13.60
N LEU A 113 12.67 -13.75 -13.62
CA LEU A 113 11.64 -14.64 -14.15
C LEU A 113 11.78 -14.88 -15.68
N ARG A 114 12.55 -14.05 -16.39
CA ARG A 114 12.88 -14.25 -17.82
C ARG A 114 13.66 -15.53 -18.11
N THR A 115 14.21 -16.16 -17.08
CA THR A 115 14.82 -17.50 -17.13
C THR A 115 13.79 -18.63 -17.26
N LEU A 116 12.48 -18.29 -17.28
CA LEU A 116 11.35 -19.23 -17.32
C LEU A 116 11.18 -20.08 -16.05
N ARG A 117 11.84 -19.68 -14.95
CA ARG A 117 11.58 -20.21 -13.62
C ARG A 117 10.69 -19.23 -12.86
N THR A 118 9.64 -19.77 -12.26
CA THR A 118 8.64 -18.99 -11.53
C THR A 118 9.00 -18.78 -10.05
N THR A 119 10.01 -19.47 -9.51
CA THR A 119 10.39 -19.28 -8.11
C THR A 119 11.86 -19.61 -7.86
N TYR A 120 12.40 -18.97 -6.82
CA TYR A 120 13.77 -19.11 -6.36
C TYR A 120 13.81 -19.06 -4.83
N PRO A 121 14.80 -19.70 -4.17
CA PRO A 121 15.02 -19.53 -2.73
C PRO A 121 15.17 -18.06 -2.31
N ALA A 122 15.76 -17.22 -3.16
CA ALA A 122 15.90 -15.78 -2.93
C ALA A 122 14.54 -15.04 -2.89
N VAL A 123 13.55 -15.48 -3.68
CA VAL A 123 12.18 -14.92 -3.66
C VAL A 123 11.49 -15.28 -2.34
N LYS A 124 11.64 -16.53 -1.87
CA LYS A 124 11.10 -16.94 -0.57
C LYS A 124 11.71 -16.15 0.59
N LYS A 125 13.04 -15.97 0.57
CA LYS A 125 13.71 -15.13 1.58
C LYS A 125 13.24 -13.67 1.50
N PHE A 126 13.09 -13.14 0.29
CA PHE A 126 12.55 -11.80 0.08
C PHE A 126 11.16 -11.62 0.69
N HIS A 127 10.21 -12.51 0.44
CA HIS A 127 8.88 -12.40 1.05
C HIS A 127 8.90 -12.59 2.56
N SER A 128 9.81 -13.41 3.12
CA SER A 128 9.99 -13.47 4.57
C SER A 128 10.53 -12.17 5.18
N ASP A 129 11.35 -11.41 4.45
CA ASP A 129 11.82 -10.09 4.89
C ASP A 129 10.69 -9.05 4.79
N VAL A 130 9.91 -9.08 3.70
CA VAL A 130 8.73 -8.23 3.50
C VAL A 130 7.68 -8.48 4.57
N ASP A 131 7.38 -9.74 4.91
CA ASP A 131 6.41 -10.11 5.94
C ASP A 131 6.76 -9.50 7.30
N LEU A 132 8.04 -9.59 7.69
CA LEU A 132 8.52 -9.03 8.94
C LEU A 132 8.38 -7.51 8.98
N GLU A 133 8.83 -6.82 7.93
CA GLU A 133 8.77 -5.37 7.86
C GLU A 133 7.34 -4.86 7.79
N MET A 134 6.50 -5.50 6.97
CA MET A 134 5.10 -5.13 6.82
C MET A 134 4.32 -5.35 8.12
N SER A 135 4.59 -6.45 8.84
CA SER A 135 4.02 -6.68 10.17
C SER A 135 4.44 -5.60 11.18
N ALA A 136 5.70 -5.16 11.13
CA ALA A 136 6.18 -4.05 11.96
C ALA A 136 5.48 -2.73 11.60
N PHE A 137 5.31 -2.46 10.30
CA PHE A 137 4.61 -1.27 9.81
C PHE A 137 3.12 -1.28 10.18
N MET A 138 2.43 -2.41 10.03
CA MET A 138 1.04 -2.57 10.46
C MET A 138 0.86 -2.29 11.96
N ASN A 139 1.78 -2.73 12.81
CA ASN A 139 1.75 -2.38 14.24
C ASN A 139 2.01 -0.88 14.48
N PHE A 140 2.88 -0.26 13.68
CA PHE A 140 3.09 1.18 13.72
C PHE A 140 1.83 1.95 13.30
N LEU A 141 1.08 1.48 12.30
CA LEU A 141 -0.20 2.09 11.90
C LEU A 141 -1.23 2.03 13.03
N LEU A 142 -1.32 0.89 13.75
CA LEU A 142 -2.17 0.78 14.93
C LEU A 142 -1.74 1.73 16.06
N GLU A 143 -0.43 1.88 16.30
CA GLU A 143 0.08 2.85 17.27
C GLU A 143 -0.31 4.29 16.90
N VAL A 144 -0.15 4.68 15.62
CA VAL A 144 -0.53 6.00 15.12
C VAL A 144 -2.04 6.22 15.24
N GLU A 145 -2.86 5.21 14.92
CA GLU A 145 -4.31 5.26 15.08
C GLU A 145 -4.72 5.49 16.54
N GLU A 146 -4.16 4.73 17.48
CA GLU A 146 -4.47 4.85 18.90
C GLU A 146 -4.04 6.20 19.48
N LEU A 147 -2.88 6.72 19.08
CA LEU A 147 -2.42 8.06 19.50
C LEU A 147 -3.31 9.18 18.96
N ASP A 148 -3.86 9.03 17.75
CA ASP A 148 -4.83 9.99 17.19
C ASP A 148 -6.16 9.93 17.97
N ILE A 149 -6.65 8.72 18.27
CA ILE A 149 -7.89 8.51 19.04
C ILE A 149 -7.77 9.08 20.46
N SER A 150 -6.62 8.91 21.12
CA SER A 150 -6.37 9.44 22.47
C SER A 150 -6.06 10.94 22.51
N ALA A 151 -6.01 11.60 21.34
CA ALA A 151 -5.57 12.99 21.17
C ALA A 151 -4.15 13.26 21.71
N GLU A 152 -3.30 12.24 21.71
CA GLU A 152 -1.88 12.32 22.07
C GLU A 152 -0.98 12.62 20.87
N LEU A 153 -1.48 12.43 19.64
CA LEU A 153 -0.75 12.68 18.40
C LEU A 153 -0.94 14.12 17.90
N LEU A 154 0.17 14.85 17.69
CA LEU A 154 0.14 16.13 17.00
C LEU A 154 0.31 15.92 15.49
N SER A 155 -0.79 16.00 14.73
CA SER A 155 -0.74 15.80 13.28
C SER A 155 -1.88 16.49 12.53
N ARG A 156 -1.81 16.46 11.19
CA ARG A 156 -2.91 16.76 10.27
C ARG A 156 -3.64 15.49 9.81
N LEU A 157 -3.27 14.32 10.33
CA LEU A 157 -3.89 13.06 9.96
C LEU A 157 -5.35 13.02 10.43
N ASN A 158 -6.12 12.16 9.78
CA ASN A 158 -7.44 11.75 10.23
C ASN A 158 -7.31 10.27 10.60
N ARG A 159 -7.82 9.82 11.76
CA ARG A 159 -7.85 8.40 12.17
C ARG A 159 -8.24 7.39 11.08
N LEU A 160 -9.07 7.80 10.12
CA LEU A 160 -9.47 6.93 9.01
C LEU A 160 -8.31 6.58 8.07
N VAL A 161 -7.24 7.39 8.06
CA VAL A 161 -6.07 7.21 7.21
C VAL A 161 -5.21 6.03 7.70
N PRO A 162 -4.77 5.96 8.98
CA PRO A 162 -4.11 4.76 9.49
C PRO A 162 -4.92 3.47 9.34
N ASP A 163 -6.24 3.48 9.62
CA ASP A 163 -7.09 2.29 9.43
C ASP A 163 -7.17 1.85 7.95
N HIS A 164 -7.26 2.81 7.04
CA HIS A 164 -7.25 2.56 5.60
C HIS A 164 -5.94 1.91 5.14
N MET A 165 -4.80 2.51 5.49
CA MET A 165 -3.48 1.98 5.17
C MET A 165 -3.33 0.56 5.74
N PHE A 166 -3.71 0.35 7.01
CA PHE A 166 -3.60 -0.95 7.66
C PHE A 166 -4.38 -2.04 6.91
N ARG A 167 -5.60 -1.74 6.46
CA ARG A 167 -6.42 -2.69 5.70
C ARG A 167 -5.81 -3.04 4.34
N GLU A 168 -5.11 -2.10 3.72
CA GLU A 168 -4.39 -2.34 2.46
C GLU A 168 -3.15 -3.21 2.67
N GLU A 169 -2.36 -2.93 3.70
CA GLU A 169 -1.20 -3.77 4.06
C GLU A 169 -1.64 -5.20 4.44
N CYS A 170 -2.75 -5.31 5.16
CA CYS A 170 -3.38 -6.59 5.46
C CYS A 170 -3.81 -7.32 4.18
N TYR A 171 -4.44 -6.62 3.22
CA TYR A 171 -4.83 -7.19 1.94
C TYR A 171 -3.62 -7.69 1.16
N TYR A 172 -2.53 -6.93 1.13
CA TYR A 172 -1.28 -7.31 0.48
C TYR A 172 -0.69 -8.60 1.07
N LEU A 173 -0.54 -8.68 2.40
CA LEU A 173 -0.05 -9.90 3.05
C LEU A 173 -0.98 -11.10 2.81
N GLN A 174 -2.31 -10.89 2.80
CA GLN A 174 -3.25 -11.95 2.43
C GLN A 174 -3.06 -12.43 0.98
N LYS A 175 -2.69 -11.55 0.05
CA LYS A 175 -2.38 -11.95 -1.33
C LYS A 175 -1.12 -12.79 -1.40
N LEU A 176 -0.05 -12.41 -0.70
CA LEU A 176 1.16 -13.21 -0.63
C LEU A 176 0.91 -14.58 0.05
N SER A 177 0.10 -14.62 1.10
CA SER A 177 -0.18 -15.85 1.84
C SER A 177 -0.96 -16.88 1.00
N GLN A 178 -1.78 -16.43 0.05
CA GLN A 178 -2.48 -17.32 -0.89
C GLN A 178 -1.53 -18.14 -1.78
N PHE A 179 -0.28 -17.71 -1.93
CA PHE A 179 0.76 -18.45 -2.65
C PHE A 179 1.72 -19.20 -1.71
N GLY A 180 1.50 -19.14 -0.39
CA GLY A 180 2.38 -19.73 0.60
C GLY A 180 3.74 -19.03 0.71
N GLU A 181 3.83 -17.77 0.26
CA GLU A 181 5.04 -16.96 0.33
C GLU A 181 5.26 -16.37 1.73
N VAL A 182 4.15 -16.13 2.45
CA VAL A 182 4.13 -15.65 3.84
C VAL A 182 3.05 -16.42 4.62
N PRO A 183 3.12 -16.47 5.97
CA PRO A 183 2.03 -16.97 6.80
C PRO A 183 0.73 -16.20 6.55
N ARG A 184 -0.43 -16.82 6.82
CA ARG A 184 -1.69 -16.09 6.76
C ARG A 184 -1.69 -15.02 7.86
N PRO A 185 -1.86 -13.72 7.53
CA PRO A 185 -1.86 -12.67 8.54
C PRO A 185 -3.14 -12.74 9.39
N ASP A 186 -3.02 -12.43 10.67
CA ASP A 186 -4.14 -12.35 11.63
C ASP A 186 -4.80 -10.96 11.57
N CYS A 187 -5.41 -10.67 10.43
CA CYS A 187 -6.07 -9.39 10.17
C CYS A 187 -7.22 -9.56 9.15
N ASP A 188 -8.17 -8.62 9.14
CA ASP A 188 -9.29 -8.58 8.21
C ASP A 188 -9.28 -7.27 7.40
N PRO A 189 -8.98 -7.30 6.09
CA PRO A 189 -8.96 -6.11 5.24
C PRO A 189 -10.39 -5.62 4.91
N ALA A 190 -11.41 -6.45 5.14
CA ALA A 190 -12.81 -6.15 4.87
C ALA A 190 -13.60 -5.75 6.14
N LYS A 191 -12.93 -5.61 7.29
CA LYS A 191 -13.56 -5.13 8.52
C LYS A 191 -14.21 -3.76 8.26
N PRO A 192 -15.35 -3.43 8.92
CA PRO A 192 -15.92 -2.10 8.86
C PRO A 192 -14.87 -1.05 9.26
N ARG A 193 -14.87 0.09 8.56
CA ARG A 193 -14.03 1.23 8.94
C ARG A 193 -14.38 1.69 10.35
N VAL A 194 -13.39 2.20 11.06
CA VAL A 194 -13.61 2.88 12.35
C VAL A 194 -14.52 4.11 12.14
N GLU A 195 -15.43 4.37 13.08
CA GLU A 195 -16.40 5.48 13.01
C GLU A 195 -15.88 6.72 13.68
#